data_AF-A0A8U0Q772-F1
#
_entry.id   AF-A0A8U0Q772-F1
#
_cell.length_a   1.000
_cell.length_b   1.000
_cell.length_c   1.000
_cell.angle_alpha   90.00
_cell.angle_beta   90.00
_cell.angle_gamma   90.00
#
_symmetry.space_group_name_H-M   'P 1'
#
loop_
_entity.id
_entity.type
_entity.pdbx_description
1 polymer ?
#
loop_
_entity_poly.entity_id
_entity_poly.type
_entity_poly.pdbx_seq_one_letter_code
_entity_poly.pdbx_strand_id
1 'polypeptide(L)'
;MARSAKTALVLCLDVGFSMSNSAPGQEPPFQQAKKVIQKFVQRQVFAENKDELGLVLFGSDNTKNNLAKDGQYQNISVHRQLMIPNFELLEEIQNDVHPGSQQADWLDALVVCMDLLQNETL
;
A
#
# COMPACT_ATOMS: atom_id res chain seq x y z
N MET A 1 -7.93 -32.01 -8.53
CA MET A 1 -8.03 -30.77 -7.73
C MET A 1 -7.20 -29.72 -8.45
N ALA A 2 -7.82 -28.64 -8.94
CA ALA A 2 -7.07 -27.55 -9.56
C ALA A 2 -6.17 -26.93 -8.48
N ARG A 3 -4.86 -26.93 -8.72
CA ARG A 3 -3.90 -26.22 -7.87
C ARG A 3 -4.31 -24.75 -7.95
N SER A 4 -4.81 -24.16 -6.87
CA SER A 4 -5.07 -22.71 -6.85
C SER A 4 -3.75 -22.04 -7.17
N ALA A 5 -3.70 -21.28 -8.27
CA ALA A 5 -2.52 -20.50 -8.60
C ALA A 5 -2.36 -19.47 -7.48
N LYS A 6 -1.19 -19.46 -6.84
CA LYS A 6 -0.85 -18.43 -5.86
C LYS A 6 -0.77 -17.10 -6.61
N THR A 7 -1.46 -16.08 -6.15
CA THR A 7 -1.37 -14.74 -6.74
C THR A 7 -0.58 -13.80 -5.84
N ALA A 8 0.05 -12.81 -6.46
CA ALA A 8 0.72 -11.71 -5.78
C ALA A 8 -0.01 -10.41 -6.09
N LEU A 9 -0.26 -9.61 -5.06
CA LEU A 9 -0.97 -8.35 -5.15
C LEU A 9 -0.18 -7.26 -4.43
N VAL A 10 -0.11 -6.06 -5.01
CA VAL A 10 0.41 -4.88 -4.32
C VAL A 10 -0.70 -3.84 -4.20
N LEU A 11 -0.98 -3.42 -2.96
CA LEU A 11 -1.85 -2.29 -2.68
C LEU A 11 -1.03 -1.00 -2.80
N CYS A 12 -1.44 -0.09 -3.68
CA CYS A 12 -0.83 1.22 -3.85
C CYS A 12 -1.75 2.30 -3.26
N LEU A 13 -1.38 2.87 -2.12
CA LEU A 13 -2.22 3.82 -1.37
C LEU A 13 -1.62 5.23 -1.38
N ASP A 14 -2.42 6.19 -1.79
CA ASP A 14 -2.11 7.61 -1.62
C ASP A 14 -2.28 8.02 -0.16
N VAL A 15 -1.21 8.51 0.44
CA VAL A 15 -1.19 9.09 1.77
C VAL A 15 -0.84 10.57 1.74
N GLY A 16 -0.76 11.20 0.57
CA GLY A 16 -0.34 12.59 0.42
C GLY A 16 -1.28 13.59 1.06
N PHE A 17 -0.80 14.83 1.21
CA PHE A 17 -1.51 15.91 1.91
C PHE A 17 -2.97 16.10 1.42
N SER A 18 -3.19 16.00 0.11
CA SER A 18 -4.51 16.15 -0.52
C SER A 18 -5.53 15.10 -0.04
N MET A 19 -5.09 13.93 0.41
CA MET A 19 -5.97 12.85 0.88
C MET A 19 -6.60 13.12 2.25
N SER A 20 -6.09 14.13 2.98
CA SER A 20 -6.65 14.59 4.24
C SER A 20 -7.74 15.66 4.07
N ASN A 21 -7.92 16.18 2.86
CA ASN A 21 -8.87 17.27 2.61
C ASN A 21 -10.30 16.72 2.44
N SER A 22 -11.27 17.29 3.16
CA SER A 22 -12.69 17.01 2.96
C SER A 22 -13.56 18.24 3.19
N ALA A 23 -14.76 18.23 2.57
CA ALA A 23 -15.78 19.22 2.88
C ALA A 23 -16.33 19.01 4.31
N PRO A 24 -16.88 20.06 4.96
CA PRO A 24 -17.50 19.92 6.27
C PRO A 24 -18.56 18.80 6.29
N GLY A 25 -18.42 17.88 7.24
CA GLY A 25 -19.31 16.72 7.38
C GLY A 25 -19.01 15.54 6.46
N GLN A 26 -17.97 15.61 5.62
CA GLN A 26 -17.50 14.49 4.80
C GLN A 26 -16.23 13.87 5.37
N GLU A 27 -16.14 12.55 5.25
CA GLU A 27 -14.93 11.80 5.62
C GLU A 27 -13.83 12.00 4.58
N PRO A 28 -12.57 12.28 4.98
CA PRO A 28 -11.45 12.41 4.06
C PRO A 28 -11.23 11.19 3.17
N PRO A 29 -10.83 11.36 1.90
CA PRO A 29 -10.51 10.25 1.00
C PRO A 29 -9.55 9.22 1.61
N PHE A 30 -8.56 9.67 2.39
CA PHE A 30 -7.63 8.78 3.11
C PHE A 30 -8.37 7.78 4.01
N GLN A 31 -9.31 8.26 4.82
CA GLN A 31 -10.05 7.43 5.77
C GLN A 31 -10.96 6.43 5.04
N GLN A 32 -11.57 6.85 3.93
CA GLN A 32 -12.38 5.97 3.10
C GLN A 32 -11.52 4.86 2.48
N ALA A 33 -10.38 5.21 1.88
CA ALA A 33 -9.45 4.25 1.28
C ALA A 33 -8.89 3.28 2.33
N LYS A 34 -8.47 3.79 3.49
CA LYS A 34 -7.98 2.98 4.63
C LYS A 34 -9.03 1.96 5.08
N LYS A 35 -10.30 2.35 5.22
CA LYS A 35 -11.39 1.41 5.55
C LYS A 35 -11.59 0.31 4.51
N VAL A 36 -11.52 0.65 3.21
CA VAL A 36 -11.65 -0.33 2.13
C VAL A 36 -10.49 -1.33 2.16
N ILE A 37 -9.26 -0.84 2.31
CA ILE A 37 -8.06 -1.67 2.41
C ILE A 37 -8.11 -2.56 3.64
N GLN A 38 -8.49 -2.04 4.81
CA GLN A 38 -8.65 -2.84 6.02
C GLN A 38 -9.66 -3.97 5.84
N LYS A 39 -10.84 -3.70 5.26
CA LYS A 39 -11.83 -4.73 4.98
C LYS A 39 -11.33 -5.77 3.97
N PHE A 40 -10.58 -5.32 2.96
CA PHE A 40 -9.97 -6.22 1.97
C PHE A 40 -8.97 -7.16 2.63
N VAL A 41 -7.99 -6.63 3.38
CA VAL A 41 -6.97 -7.43 4.07
C VAL A 41 -7.62 -8.35 5.10
N GLN A 42 -8.60 -7.85 5.87
CA GLN A 42 -9.31 -8.62 6.89
C GLN A 42 -10.01 -9.84 6.29
N ARG A 43 -10.63 -9.67 5.12
CA ARG A 43 -11.23 -10.78 4.38
C ARG A 43 -10.18 -11.82 3.96
N GLN A 44 -9.00 -11.39 3.52
CA GLN A 44 -7.94 -12.31 3.10
C GLN A 44 -7.38 -13.11 4.28
N VAL A 45 -7.17 -12.47 5.43
CA VAL A 45 -6.70 -13.11 6.66
C VAL A 45 -7.71 -14.17 7.14
N PHE A 46 -9.00 -13.81 7.24
CA PHE A 46 -10.02 -14.73 7.73
C PHE A 46 -10.39 -15.86 6.75
N ALA A 47 -10.18 -15.66 5.45
CA ALA A 47 -10.35 -16.70 4.46
C ALA A 47 -9.15 -17.67 4.39
N GLU A 48 -8.10 -17.45 5.19
CA GLU A 48 -6.84 -18.19 5.16
C GLU A 48 -6.22 -18.26 3.75
N ASN A 49 -6.39 -17.19 2.97
CA ASN A 49 -5.89 -17.11 1.61
C ASN A 49 -4.35 -17.18 1.60
N LYS A 50 -3.78 -17.90 0.63
CA LYS A 50 -2.33 -18.06 0.43
C LYS A 50 -1.73 -17.03 -0.53
N ASP A 51 -2.55 -16.13 -1.05
CA ASP A 51 -2.11 -15.00 -1.86
C ASP A 51 -1.17 -14.10 -1.07
N GLU A 52 -0.14 -13.60 -1.75
CA GLU A 52 0.81 -12.65 -1.19
C GLU A 52 0.37 -11.21 -1.43
N LEU A 53 0.57 -10.37 -0.44
CA LEU A 53 0.18 -8.98 -0.44
C LEU A 53 1.36 -8.10 -0.04
N GLY A 54 1.62 -7.06 -0.85
CA GLY A 54 2.52 -5.96 -0.55
C GLY A 54 1.76 -4.66 -0.38
N LEU A 55 2.36 -3.69 0.30
CA LEU A 55 1.78 -2.37 0.53
C LEU A 55 2.80 -1.27 0.20
N VAL A 56 2.46 -0.45 -0.80
CA VAL A 56 3.19 0.74 -1.20
C VAL A 56 2.37 1.97 -0.84
N LEU A 57 3.02 2.93 -0.19
CA LEU A 57 2.46 4.22 0.18
C LEU A 57 3.15 5.30 -0.66
N PHE A 58 2.39 6.22 -1.24
CA PHE A 58 2.94 7.38 -1.96
C PHE A 58 2.36 8.69 -1.43
N GLY A 59 3.16 9.75 -1.45
CA GLY A 59 2.88 10.99 -0.72
C GLY A 59 3.30 10.93 0.76
N SER A 60 4.12 9.95 1.15
CA SER A 60 4.68 9.84 2.50
C SER A 60 5.78 10.88 2.74
N ASP A 61 6.02 11.23 4.00
CA ASP A 61 7.12 12.14 4.39
C ASP A 61 8.52 11.53 4.20
N ASN A 62 8.57 10.20 4.05
CA ASN A 62 9.80 9.44 3.79
C ASN A 62 9.79 8.84 2.39
N THR A 63 10.99 8.55 1.90
CA THR A 63 11.24 7.77 0.69
C THR A 63 11.91 6.46 1.09
N LYS A 64 11.26 5.33 0.81
CA LYS A 64 11.80 3.99 1.09
C LYS A 64 11.41 3.01 -0.02
N ASN A 65 12.09 3.08 -1.15
CA ASN A 65 11.93 2.14 -2.26
C ASN A 65 13.27 1.95 -3.00
N ASN A 66 13.41 0.86 -3.75
CA ASN A 66 14.67 0.49 -4.40
C ASN A 66 15.05 1.39 -5.59
N LEU A 67 14.06 2.07 -6.16
CA LEU A 67 14.22 2.93 -7.33
C LEU A 67 14.62 4.37 -6.95
N ALA A 68 14.52 4.73 -5.67
CA ALA A 68 14.84 6.05 -5.15
C ALA A 68 16.33 6.39 -5.31
N LYS A 69 16.68 6.97 -6.45
CA LYS A 69 18.03 7.42 -6.80
C LYS A 69 17.95 8.73 -7.57
N ASP A 70 18.95 9.58 -7.41
CA ASP A 70 19.10 10.83 -8.16
C ASP A 70 17.85 11.74 -8.14
N GLY A 71 17.10 11.73 -7.03
CA GLY A 71 15.89 12.54 -6.85
C GLY A 71 14.63 12.00 -7.55
N GLN A 72 14.64 10.78 -8.11
CA GLN A 72 13.46 10.12 -8.66
C GLN A 72 12.76 9.22 -7.63
N TYR A 73 11.49 8.88 -7.88
CA TYR A 73 10.67 8.01 -7.03
C TYR A 73 10.63 8.46 -5.55
N GLN A 74 10.58 9.77 -5.33
CA GLN A 74 10.57 10.37 -4.00
C GLN A 74 9.18 10.29 -3.36
N ASN A 75 9.15 10.33 -2.03
CA ASN A 75 7.93 10.33 -1.22
C ASN A 75 7.08 9.07 -1.47
N ILE A 76 7.75 7.98 -1.86
CA ILE A 76 7.17 6.65 -2.07
C ILE A 76 7.89 5.66 -1.15
N SER A 77 7.13 4.89 -0.40
CA SER A 77 7.62 3.96 0.59
C SER A 77 6.95 2.59 0.44
N VAL A 78 7.78 1.57 0.29
CA VAL A 78 7.35 0.17 0.44
C VAL A 78 7.19 -0.09 1.93
N HIS A 79 5.95 -0.02 2.39
CA HIS A 79 5.59 -0.23 3.79
C HIS A 79 5.68 -1.70 4.16
N ARG A 80 5.19 -2.59 3.28
CA ARG A 80 5.28 -4.04 3.44
C ARG A 80 5.72 -4.70 2.13
N GLN A 81 6.71 -5.59 2.20
CA GLN A 81 7.06 -6.51 1.13
C GLN A 81 5.96 -7.56 0.92
N LEU A 82 6.02 -8.35 -0.16
CA LEU A 82 5.05 -9.41 -0.41
C LEU A 82 5.11 -10.45 0.71
N MET A 83 3.97 -10.63 1.38
CA MET A 83 3.81 -11.68 2.38
C MET A 83 2.36 -12.16 2.42
N ILE A 84 2.13 -13.36 2.96
CA ILE A 84 0.77 -13.81 3.26
C ILE A 84 0.21 -12.88 4.34
N PRO A 85 -0.92 -12.19 4.09
CA PRO A 85 -1.46 -11.22 5.04
C PRO A 85 -1.80 -11.89 6.37
N ASN A 86 -1.51 -11.18 7.47
CA ASN A 86 -1.74 -11.63 8.85
C ASN A 86 -2.37 -10.51 9.69
N PHE A 87 -2.60 -10.77 10.98
CA PHE A 87 -3.15 -9.76 11.90
C PHE A 87 -2.20 -8.58 12.14
N GLU A 88 -0.88 -8.80 12.08
CA GLU A 88 0.12 -7.73 12.20
C GLU A 88 -0.04 -6.68 11.09
N LEU A 89 -0.25 -7.11 9.84
CA LEU A 89 -0.52 -6.20 8.73
C LEU A 89 -1.82 -5.37 8.94
N LEU A 90 -2.85 -5.97 9.55
CA LEU A 90 -4.07 -5.23 9.89
C LEU A 90 -3.82 -4.16 10.94
N GLU A 91 -3.03 -4.49 11.96
CA GLU A 91 -2.63 -3.57 13.01
C GLU A 91 -1.76 -2.42 12.45
N GLU A 92 -0.81 -2.71 11.57
CA GLU A 92 0.02 -1.69 10.90
C GLU A 92 -0.82 -0.76 10.03
N ILE A 93 -1.74 -1.30 9.21
CA ILE A 93 -2.64 -0.47 8.42
C ILE A 93 -3.48 0.43 9.33
N GLN A 94 -3.93 -0.09 10.48
CA GLN A 94 -4.72 0.67 11.44
C GLN A 94 -3.91 1.75 12.15
N ASN A 95 -2.72 1.41 12.64
CA ASN A 95 -2.00 2.20 13.64
C ASN A 95 -0.79 2.95 13.08
N ASP A 96 -0.19 2.50 11.97
CA ASP A 96 1.08 3.04 11.45
C ASP A 96 0.90 3.78 10.12
N VAL A 97 -0.12 3.40 9.33
CA VAL A 97 -0.46 4.12 8.10
C VAL A 97 -1.23 5.40 8.43
N HIS A 98 -0.58 6.54 8.17
CA HIS A 98 -1.08 7.89 8.41
C HIS A 98 -0.96 8.75 7.15
N PRO A 99 -1.74 9.84 7.03
CA PRO A 99 -1.50 10.83 6.01
C PRO A 99 -0.13 11.50 6.21
N GLY A 100 0.63 11.62 5.13
CA GLY A 100 1.83 12.44 5.03
C GLY A 100 1.53 13.89 4.64
N SER A 101 2.59 14.69 4.61
CA SER A 101 2.57 16.11 4.23
C SER A 101 3.03 16.37 2.79
N GLN A 102 3.49 15.33 2.08
CA GLN A 102 4.07 15.43 0.75
C GLN A 102 3.07 15.03 -0.34
N GLN A 103 3.47 15.24 -1.59
CA GLN A 103 2.86 14.62 -2.76
C GLN A 103 3.93 13.83 -3.53
N ALA A 104 3.48 12.82 -4.26
CA ALA A 104 4.32 12.00 -5.13
C ALA A 104 3.60 11.78 -6.47
N ASP A 105 4.37 11.46 -7.51
CA ASP A 105 3.79 11.03 -8.78
C ASP A 105 3.19 9.61 -8.61
N TRP A 106 1.92 9.46 -8.94
CA TRP A 106 1.23 8.17 -8.87
C TRP A 106 1.73 7.18 -9.93
N LEU A 107 2.27 7.67 -11.06
CA LEU A 107 2.91 6.80 -12.06
C LEU A 107 4.22 6.23 -11.53
N ASP A 108 5.03 7.04 -10.85
CA ASP A 108 6.23 6.57 -10.16
C ASP A 108 5.87 5.52 -9.09
N ALA A 109 4.78 5.73 -8.36
CA ALA A 109 4.30 4.77 -7.39
C ALA A 109 3.90 3.42 -8.04
N LEU A 110 3.26 3.45 -9.21
CA LEU A 110 2.95 2.24 -9.97
C LEU A 110 4.21 1.53 -10.46
N VAL A 111 5.23 2.27 -10.89
CA VAL A 111 6.53 1.69 -11.28
C VAL A 111 7.20 1.02 -10.08
N VAL A 112 7.16 1.64 -8.90
CA VAL A 112 7.65 1.00 -7.65
C VAL A 112 6.85 -0.27 -7.32
N CYS A 113 5.54 -0.29 -7.53
CA CYS A 113 4.74 -1.50 -7.36
C CYS A 113 5.15 -2.62 -8.34
N MET A 114 5.44 -2.27 -9.59
CA MET A 114 5.92 -3.22 -10.60
C MET A 114 7.32 -3.75 -10.27
N ASP A 115 8.23 -2.89 -9.80
CA ASP A 115 9.56 -3.30 -9.32
C ASP A 115 9.45 -4.29 -8.14
N LEU A 116 8.54 -4.02 -7.19
CA LEU A 116 8.28 -4.94 -6.08
C LEU A 116 7.79 -6.31 -6.57
N LEU A 117 6.78 -6.33 -7.45
CA LEU A 117 6.29 -7.57 -8.04
C LEU A 117 7.38 -8.31 -8.80
N GLN A 118 8.18 -7.60 -9.60
CA GLN A 118 9.25 -8.17 -10.40
C GLN A 118 10.33 -8.82 -9.51
N ASN A 119 10.80 -8.12 -8.49
CA ASN A 119 11.91 -8.58 -7.65
C ASN A 119 11.52 -9.72 -6.68
N GLU A 120 10.24 -9.85 -6.34
CA GLU A 120 9.78 -10.85 -5.35
C GLU A 120 9.02 -12.03 -5.96
N THR A 121 8.73 -12.01 -7.28
CA THR A 121 8.00 -13.10 -7.96
C THR A 121 8.70 -13.69 -9.19
N LEU A 122 9.77 -13.06 -9.70
CA LEU A 122 10.55 -13.51 -10.86
C LEU A 122 12.03 -13.70 -10.50
#